data_AF-A0AA85BQG3-F1
#
_entry.id   AF-A0AA85BQG3-F1
#
_cell.length_a   1.000
_cell.length_b   1.000
_cell.length_c   1.000
_cell.angle_alpha   90.00
_cell.angle_beta   90.00
_cell.angle_gamma   90.00
#
_symmetry.space_group_name_H-M   'P 1'
#
loop_
_entity.id
_entity.type
_entity.pdbx_description
1 polymer ?
#
loop_
_entity_poly.entity_id
_entity_poly.type
_entity_poly.pdbx_seq_one_letter_code
_entity_poly.pdbx_strand_id
1 'polypeptide(L)'
;MANPHELEKDADWFKRLAVWEESRKQYRSAAFYYTEAAQALLNSLEAGSKTEGLLELAQNYNNKVKELKSKTVVEDASIPNTHVSKSKADFARALFLLDDGTTEDEKGNFHKAFELYTLAVELMLSIVNPLDLVN
;
A
#
# COMPACT_ATOMS: atom_id res chain seq x y z
N MET A 1 -1.92 -24.29 1.00
CA MET A 1 -0.65 -23.55 1.10
C MET A 1 -0.82 -22.27 0.32
N ALA A 2 -0.33 -21.13 0.82
CA ALA A 2 -0.35 -19.87 0.08
C ALA A 2 0.56 -19.99 -1.17
N ASN A 3 0.24 -19.28 -2.24
CA ASN A 3 1.06 -19.27 -3.45
C ASN A 3 2.26 -18.32 -3.23
N PRO A 4 3.52 -18.81 -3.34
CA PRO A 4 4.70 -17.97 -3.12
C PRO A 4 4.75 -16.74 -4.03
N HIS A 5 4.30 -16.84 -5.28
CA HIS A 5 4.34 -15.70 -6.22
C HIS A 5 3.27 -14.64 -5.92
N GLU A 6 2.13 -15.03 -5.36
CA GLU A 6 1.13 -14.04 -4.91
C GLU A 6 1.64 -13.30 -3.68
N LEU A 7 2.34 -13.98 -2.77
CA LEU A 7 2.99 -13.34 -1.62
C LEU A 7 4.13 -12.38 -2.04
N GLU A 8 4.85 -12.67 -3.13
CA GLU A 8 5.82 -11.73 -3.71
C GLU A 8 5.13 -10.49 -4.28
N LYS A 9 3.97 -10.63 -4.95
CA LYS A 9 3.17 -9.48 -5.41
C LYS A 9 2.65 -8.65 -4.24
N ASP A 10 2.19 -9.29 -3.17
CA ASP A 10 1.77 -8.60 -1.95
C ASP A 10 2.93 -7.75 -1.38
N ALA A 11 4.14 -8.30 -1.36
CA ALA A 11 5.32 -7.55 -0.91
C ALA A 11 5.60 -6.32 -1.76
N ASP A 12 5.50 -6.44 -3.09
CA ASP A 12 5.67 -5.32 -4.02
C ASP A 12 4.58 -4.26 -3.83
N TRP A 13 3.33 -4.68 -3.61
CA TRP A 13 2.22 -3.80 -3.32
C TRP A 13 2.46 -3.00 -2.03
N PHE A 14 2.79 -3.68 -0.95
CA PHE A 14 3.09 -3.03 0.33
C PHE A 14 4.28 -2.08 0.22
N LYS A 15 5.32 -2.43 -0.53
CA LYS A 15 6.44 -1.51 -0.78
C LYS A 15 6.00 -0.24 -1.51
N ARG A 16 5.10 -0.32 -2.50
CA ARG A 16 4.58 0.87 -3.20
C ARG A 16 3.82 1.77 -2.23
N LEU A 17 2.98 1.20 -1.37
CA LEU A 17 2.29 1.94 -0.31
C LEU A 17 3.26 2.58 0.69
N ALA A 18 4.32 1.87 1.05
CA ALA A 18 5.33 2.36 1.98
C ALA A 18 6.08 3.59 1.42
N VAL A 19 6.51 3.52 0.16
CA VAL A 19 7.16 4.65 -0.55
C VAL A 19 6.21 5.85 -0.66
N TRP A 20 4.92 5.59 -0.96
CA TRP A 20 3.91 6.62 -1.04
C TRP A 20 3.75 7.37 0.29
N GLU A 21 3.57 6.65 1.40
CA GLU A 21 3.43 7.26 2.72
C GLU A 21 4.72 7.96 3.18
N GLU A 22 5.89 7.40 2.84
CA GLU A 22 7.18 8.04 3.13
C GLU A 22 7.31 9.39 2.40
N SER A 23 6.89 9.48 1.14
CA SER A 23 6.90 10.74 0.37
C SER A 23 6.05 11.85 0.99
N ARG A 24 5.03 11.45 1.76
CA ARG A 24 4.10 12.34 2.48
C ARG A 24 4.54 12.60 3.93
N LYS A 25 5.75 12.17 4.30
CA LYS A 25 6.28 12.22 5.67
C LYS A 25 5.39 11.49 6.68
N GLN A 26 4.59 10.52 6.25
CA GLN A 26 3.76 9.70 7.13
C GLN A 26 4.59 8.50 7.60
N TYR A 27 5.68 8.77 8.33
CA TYR A 27 6.71 7.77 8.59
C TYR A 27 6.20 6.56 9.40
N ARG A 28 5.17 6.77 10.25
CA ARG A 28 4.51 5.67 10.99
C ARG A 28 3.77 4.72 10.05
N SER A 29 3.03 5.26 9.09
CA SER A 29 2.32 4.46 8.08
C SER A 29 3.29 3.80 7.11
N ALA A 30 4.34 4.51 6.68
CA ALA A 30 5.41 3.94 5.86
C ALA A 30 6.11 2.76 6.55
N ALA A 31 6.43 2.90 7.85
CA ALA A 31 7.04 1.84 8.65
C ALA A 31 6.13 0.60 8.76
N PHE A 32 4.81 0.80 8.89
CA PHE A 32 3.85 -0.31 8.85
C PHE A 32 3.92 -1.05 7.51
N TYR A 33 3.80 -0.36 6.39
CA TYR A 33 3.80 -1.01 5.08
C TYR A 33 5.14 -1.66 4.70
N TYR A 34 6.28 -1.09 5.09
CA TYR A 34 7.57 -1.81 4.93
C TYR A 34 7.66 -3.07 5.82
N THR A 35 6.97 -3.11 6.96
CA THR A 35 6.88 -4.30 7.81
C THR A 35 6.06 -5.39 7.12
N GLU A 36 4.88 -5.06 6.59
CA GLU A 36 4.04 -5.99 5.83
C GLU A 36 4.75 -6.50 4.57
N ALA A 37 5.47 -5.63 3.85
CA ALA A 37 6.29 -6.02 2.71
C ALA A 37 7.37 -7.05 3.09
N ALA A 38 8.09 -6.81 4.19
CA ALA A 38 9.09 -7.75 4.69
C ALA A 38 8.47 -9.09 5.09
N GLN A 39 7.32 -9.07 5.78
CA GLN A 39 6.64 -10.29 6.21
C GLN A 39 6.11 -11.10 5.02
N ALA A 40 5.57 -10.45 3.98
CA ALA A 40 5.11 -11.12 2.77
C ALA A 40 6.27 -11.84 2.04
N LEU A 41 7.46 -11.24 1.98
CA LEU A 41 8.67 -11.88 1.45
C LEU A 41 9.13 -13.09 2.28
N LEU A 42 9.05 -13.01 3.61
CA LEU A 42 9.39 -14.16 4.47
C LEU A 42 8.36 -15.28 4.30
N ASN A 43 7.08 -14.95 4.22
CA ASN A 43 6.02 -15.92 3.98
C ASN A 43 6.16 -16.58 2.60
N SER A 44 6.60 -15.85 1.56
CA SER A 44 6.82 -16.44 0.23
C SER A 44 7.98 -17.43 0.23
N LEU A 45 9.06 -17.15 0.97
CA LEU A 45 10.15 -18.10 1.20
C LEU A 45 9.67 -19.35 1.93
N GLU A 46 8.87 -19.20 2.99
CA GLU A 46 8.26 -20.33 3.72
C GLU A 46 7.31 -21.15 2.84
N ALA A 47 6.60 -20.50 1.91
CA ALA A 47 5.74 -21.15 0.92
C ALA A 47 6.51 -21.80 -0.25
N GLY A 48 7.84 -21.71 -0.27
CA GLY A 48 8.71 -22.37 -1.24
C GLY A 48 9.06 -21.54 -2.47
N SER A 49 9.04 -20.20 -2.38
CA SER A 49 9.57 -19.34 -3.42
C SER A 49 11.03 -19.69 -3.72
N LYS A 50 11.38 -19.66 -5.01
CA LYS A 50 12.75 -19.87 -5.51
C LYS A 50 13.40 -18.57 -5.97
N THR A 51 12.72 -17.44 -5.80
CA THR A 51 13.26 -16.13 -6.19
C THR A 51 14.47 -15.82 -5.30
N GLU A 52 15.60 -15.52 -5.94
CA GLU A 52 16.83 -15.22 -5.22
C GLU A 52 16.77 -13.83 -4.56
N GLY A 53 17.49 -13.65 -3.44
CA GLY A 53 17.61 -12.35 -2.79
C GLY A 53 16.42 -11.89 -1.94
N LEU A 54 15.31 -12.65 -1.87
CA LEU A 54 14.13 -12.23 -1.09
C LEU A 54 14.44 -12.02 0.41
N LEU A 55 15.33 -12.84 0.98
CA LEU A 55 15.75 -12.69 2.39
C LEU A 55 16.52 -11.38 2.62
N GLU A 56 17.42 -11.03 1.70
CA GLU A 56 18.17 -9.77 1.75
C GLU A 56 17.23 -8.57 1.56
N LEU A 57 16.27 -8.69 0.64
CA LEU A 57 15.26 -7.66 0.42
C LEU A 57 14.37 -7.44 1.66
N ALA A 58 13.94 -8.50 2.33
CA ALA A 58 13.20 -8.43 3.59
C ALA A 58 14.05 -7.77 4.69
N GLN A 59 15.35 -8.04 4.76
CA GLN A 59 16.26 -7.37 5.69
C GLN A 59 16.40 -5.87 5.37
N ASN A 60 16.48 -5.49 4.11
CA ASN A 60 16.51 -4.09 3.67
C ASN A 60 15.24 -3.34 4.09
N TYR A 61 14.06 -3.94 3.91
CA TYR A 61 12.81 -3.35 4.39
C TYR A 61 12.77 -3.23 5.92
N ASN A 62 13.25 -4.24 6.66
CA ASN A 62 13.37 -4.14 8.12
C ASN A 62 14.33 -3.04 8.58
N ASN A 63 15.43 -2.82 7.86
CA ASN A 63 16.34 -1.71 8.15
C ASN A 63 15.67 -0.36 7.87
N LYS A 64 14.87 -0.28 6.80
CA LYS A 64 14.06 0.92 6.49
C LYS A 64 13.02 1.21 7.58
N VAL A 65 12.37 0.18 8.13
CA VAL A 65 11.45 0.32 9.28
C VAL A 65 12.16 0.94 10.49
N LYS A 66 13.39 0.52 10.79
CA LYS A 66 14.18 1.12 11.90
C LYS A 66 14.49 2.60 11.64
N GLU A 67 14.87 2.94 10.41
CA GLU A 67 15.11 4.33 9.98
C GLU A 67 13.85 5.19 10.09
N LEU A 68 12.69 4.67 9.71
CA LEU A 68 11.43 5.41 9.76
C LEU A 68 10.92 5.58 11.20
N LYS A 69 11.11 4.58 12.06
CA LYS A 69 10.74 4.67 13.49
C LYS A 69 11.57 5.72 14.24
N SER A 70 12.83 5.93 13.87
CA SER A 70 13.62 7.02 14.47
C SER A 70 13.12 8.40 14.05
N LYS A 71 12.51 8.54 12.86
CA LYS A 71 11.85 9.77 12.38
C LYS A 71 10.50 10.02 13.07
N THR A 72 9.73 8.98 13.40
CA THR A 72 8.42 9.13 14.09
C THR A 72 8.55 9.57 15.55
N VAL A 73 9.63 9.17 16.24
CA VAL A 73 9.91 9.61 17.63
C VAL A 73 10.05 11.15 17.72
N VAL A 74 10.42 11.80 16.61
CA VAL A 74 10.50 13.26 16.49
C VAL A 74 9.11 13.88 16.19
N GLU A 75 8.21 13.15 15.53
CA GLU A 75 6.87 13.64 15.14
C GLU A 75 5.81 13.50 16.24
N ASP A 76 5.85 12.46 17.08
CA ASP A 76 4.88 12.26 18.17
C ASP A 76 4.92 13.37 19.25
N ALA A 77 5.92 14.26 19.21
CA ALA A 77 5.98 15.47 20.02
C ALA A 77 5.08 16.62 19.51
N SER A 78 4.46 16.50 18.32
CA SER A 78 3.70 17.58 17.67
C SER A 78 2.31 17.16 17.18
N ILE A 79 1.31 17.25 18.08
CA ILE A 79 -0.15 17.51 17.91
C ILE A 79 -0.97 16.66 16.89
N PRO A 80 -2.16 16.13 17.29
CA PRO A 80 -2.97 15.23 16.46
C PRO A 80 -3.89 15.97 15.50
N ASN A 81 -4.06 15.44 14.27
CA ASN A 81 -5.09 15.92 13.33
C ASN A 81 -5.93 14.77 12.77
N THR A 82 -7.15 14.67 13.27
CA THR A 82 -8.16 13.60 13.07
C THR A 82 -8.92 13.71 11.74
N HIS A 83 -8.70 14.74 10.92
CA HIS A 83 -9.36 14.88 9.61
C HIS A 83 -8.68 14.10 8.47
N VAL A 84 -7.48 13.55 8.73
CA VAL A 84 -6.65 12.87 7.73
C VAL A 84 -7.07 11.39 7.54
N SER A 85 -7.79 10.78 8.49
CA SER A 85 -8.03 9.33 8.51
C SER A 85 -9.00 8.82 7.44
N LYS A 86 -10.07 9.57 7.14
CA LYS A 86 -11.09 9.15 6.16
C LYS A 86 -10.57 9.22 4.71
N SER A 87 -9.92 10.34 4.36
CA SER A 87 -9.26 10.51 3.06
C SER A 87 -8.17 9.46 2.79
N LYS A 88 -7.44 9.03 3.83
CA LYS A 88 -6.45 7.94 3.71
C LYS A 88 -7.10 6.58 3.42
N ALA A 89 -8.20 6.25 4.08
CA ALA A 89 -8.91 4.99 3.85
C ALA A 89 -9.54 4.93 2.45
N ASP A 90 -10.16 6.03 2.01
CA ASP A 90 -10.76 6.14 0.68
C ASP A 90 -9.67 6.08 -0.42
N PHE A 91 -8.50 6.66 -0.18
CA PHE A 91 -7.36 6.55 -1.11
C PHE A 91 -6.81 5.12 -1.21
N ALA A 92 -6.63 4.43 -0.08
CA ALA A 92 -6.19 3.04 -0.07
C ALA A 92 -7.19 2.13 -0.80
N ARG A 93 -8.48 2.41 -0.67
CA ARG A 93 -9.54 1.71 -1.40
C ARG A 93 -9.51 2.00 -2.89
N ALA A 94 -9.23 3.22 -3.31
CA ALA A 94 -9.06 3.56 -4.73
C ALA A 94 -7.88 2.82 -5.34
N LEU A 95 -6.76 2.73 -4.62
CA LEU A 95 -5.60 1.95 -5.04
C LEU A 95 -5.95 0.46 -5.22
N PHE A 96 -6.65 -0.14 -4.26
CA PHE A 96 -7.09 -1.53 -4.37
C PHE A 96 -7.99 -1.77 -5.59
N LEU A 97 -8.92 -0.85 -5.88
CA LEU A 97 -9.78 -0.92 -7.06
C LEU A 97 -8.98 -0.85 -8.37
N LEU A 98 -7.89 -0.05 -8.43
CA LEU A 98 -7.01 -0.04 -9.60
C LEU A 98 -6.29 -1.37 -9.78
N ASP A 99 -5.82 -1.98 -8.69
CA ASP A 99 -5.09 -3.25 -8.74
C ASP A 99 -5.98 -4.41 -9.18
N ASP A 100 -7.18 -4.53 -8.58
CA ASP A 100 -8.21 -5.46 -9.04
C ASP A 100 -8.54 -5.23 -10.52
N GLY A 101 -8.62 -3.95 -10.93
CA GLY A 101 -8.86 -3.56 -12.31
C GLY A 101 -7.78 -4.10 -13.25
N THR A 102 -6.50 -3.94 -12.90
CA THR A 102 -5.37 -4.45 -13.68
C THR A 102 -5.36 -5.97 -13.76
N THR A 103 -5.66 -6.65 -12.65
CA THR A 103 -5.75 -8.11 -12.61
C THR A 103 -6.85 -8.65 -13.53
N GLU A 104 -8.00 -7.98 -13.60
CA GLU A 104 -9.10 -8.36 -14.50
C GLU A 104 -8.79 -8.01 -15.97
N ASP A 105 -8.08 -6.92 -16.23
CA ASP A 105 -7.61 -6.53 -17.56
C ASP A 105 -6.66 -7.59 -18.13
N GLU A 106 -5.68 -8.03 -17.33
CA GLU A 106 -4.74 -9.10 -17.68
C GLU A 106 -5.42 -10.44 -17.98
N LYS A 107 -6.56 -10.73 -17.33
CA LYS A 107 -7.39 -11.91 -17.60
C LYS A 107 -8.26 -11.76 -18.86
N GLY A 108 -8.28 -10.60 -19.50
CA GLY A 108 -9.14 -10.26 -20.63
C GLY A 108 -10.58 -9.90 -20.25
N ASN A 109 -10.85 -9.71 -18.95
CA ASN A 109 -12.16 -9.33 -18.42
C ASN A 109 -12.35 -7.81 -18.50
N PHE A 110 -12.23 -7.25 -19.71
CA PHE A 110 -12.18 -5.80 -19.94
C PHE A 110 -13.37 -5.02 -19.38
N HIS A 111 -14.57 -5.60 -19.38
CA HIS A 111 -15.75 -4.96 -18.82
C HIS A 111 -15.60 -4.77 -17.30
N LYS A 112 -15.08 -5.79 -16.59
CA LYS A 112 -14.89 -5.71 -15.15
C LYS A 112 -13.75 -4.78 -14.77
N ALA A 113 -12.65 -4.83 -15.52
CA ALA A 113 -11.54 -3.91 -15.38
C ALA A 113 -12.00 -2.44 -15.53
N PHE A 114 -12.81 -2.15 -16.55
CA PHE A 114 -13.34 -0.81 -16.79
C PHE A 114 -14.20 -0.30 -15.62
N GLU A 115 -15.09 -1.14 -15.06
CA GLU A 115 -15.87 -0.78 -13.86
C GLU A 115 -14.96 -0.42 -12.68
N LEU A 116 -13.95 -1.26 -12.42
CA LEU A 116 -13.03 -1.10 -11.29
C LEU A 116 -12.19 0.18 -11.41
N TYR A 117 -11.67 0.46 -12.61
CA TYR A 117 -10.98 1.72 -12.88
C TYR A 117 -11.89 2.93 -12.72
N THR A 118 -13.14 2.85 -13.18
CA THR A 118 -14.12 3.94 -13.05
C THR A 118 -14.40 4.24 -11.58
N LEU A 119 -14.66 3.21 -10.77
CA LEU A 119 -14.90 3.35 -9.33
C LEU A 119 -13.69 3.95 -8.60
N ALA A 120 -12.47 3.55 -8.99
CA ALA A 120 -11.26 4.13 -8.42
C ALA A 120 -11.14 5.63 -8.71
N VAL A 121 -11.41 6.04 -9.95
CA VAL A 121 -11.39 7.46 -10.37
C VAL A 121 -12.47 8.25 -9.65
N GLU A 122 -13.70 7.74 -9.57
CA GLU A 122 -14.80 8.39 -8.84
C GLU A 122 -14.46 8.60 -7.36
N LEU A 123 -13.88 7.57 -6.72
CA LEU A 123 -13.45 7.66 -5.33
C LEU A 123 -12.35 8.70 -5.16
N MET A 124 -11.36 8.74 -6.07
CA MET A 124 -10.31 9.76 -6.07
C MET A 124 -10.86 11.18 -6.28
N LEU A 125 -11.83 11.36 -7.17
CA LEU A 125 -12.50 12.64 -7.39
C LEU A 125 -13.27 13.08 -6.14
N SER A 126 -13.91 12.16 -5.43
CA SER A 126 -14.61 12.47 -4.16
C SER A 126 -13.67 12.92 -3.04
N ILE A 127 -12.40 12.49 -3.07
CA ILE A 127 -11.37 12.91 -2.11
C ILE A 127 -10.84 14.31 -2.44
N VAL A 128 -10.66 14.62 -3.73
CA VAL A 128 -10.08 15.88 -4.23
C VAL A 128 -11.10 17.02 -4.25
N ASN A 129 -12.40 16.69 -4.30
CA ASN A 129 -13.47 17.68 -4.39
C ASN A 129 -14.25 17.77 -3.07
N PRO A 130 -13.71 18.43 -2.01
CA PRO A 130 -14.49 18.82 -0.84
C PRO A 130 -15.35 20.06 -1.17
N LEU A 131 -15.97 20.11 -2.35
CA LEU A 131 -17.04 21.07 -2.60
C LEU A 131 -18.27 20.49 -1.94
N ASP A 132 -18.56 21.04 -0.76
CA ASP A 132 -19.84 20.93 -0.07
C ASP A 132 -20.97 20.89 -1.09
N LEU A 133 -21.74 19.80 -1.07
CA LEU A 133 -23.11 19.80 -1.54
C LEU A 133 -23.91 20.69 -0.57
N VAL A 134 -23.75 22.00 -0.71
CA VAL A 134 -24.79 22.97 -0.37
C VAL A 134 -25.73 23.01 -1.58
N ASN A 135 -26.78 22.20 -1.48
CA ASN A 135 -28.15 22.57 -1.87
C ASN A 135 -29.12 21.64 -1.13
#